data_AF-V7AFU4-F1
#
_entry.id   AF-V7AFU4-F1
#
_cell.length_a   1.000
_cell.length_b   1.000
_cell.length_c   1.000
_cell.angle_alpha   90.00
_cell.angle_beta   90.00
_cell.angle_gamma   90.00
#
_symmetry.space_group_name_H-M   'P 1'
#
loop_
_entity.id
_entity.type
_entity.pdbx_description
1 polymer ?
#
loop_
_entity_poly.entity_id
_entity_poly.type
_entity_poly.pdbx_seq_one_letter_code
_entity_poly.pdbx_strand_id
1 'polypeptide(L)'
;MGSQVSKQVEKRKAIEREGKTLSDLRNSGEDYPGSDYHPSDRKNWMSQLNPEKVAIKQIVWPGTHDSATNKIGIPGITRPFAQCQSLSIYKQLVMGTRLVDIRVQEDRRVCHGVLLTYSMDVVIKDIKKFLSETQSEIIILEVRTYP
;
A
#
# COMPACT_ATOMS: atom_id res chain seq x y z
N MET A 1 -19.89 15.09 31.57
CA MET A 1 -18.43 15.08 31.31
C MET A 1 -17.72 13.80 31.80
N GLY A 2 -18.18 13.09 32.84
CA GLY A 2 -17.50 11.88 33.36
C GLY A 2 -17.49 10.64 32.45
N SER A 3 -18.48 10.45 31.57
CA SER A 3 -18.57 9.25 30.71
C SER A 3 -17.54 9.21 29.57
N GLN A 4 -17.13 10.37 29.05
CA GLN A 4 -16.11 10.44 27.99
C GLN A 4 -14.70 10.23 28.54
N VAL A 5 -14.42 10.73 29.75
CA VAL A 5 -13.14 10.50 30.44
C VAL A 5 -12.96 9.01 30.76
N SER A 6 -14.02 8.32 31.22
CA SER A 6 -13.99 6.87 31.48
C SER A 6 -13.68 6.07 30.21
N LYS A 7 -14.35 6.39 29.09
CA LYS A 7 -14.11 5.73 27.78
C LYS A 7 -12.68 5.96 27.27
N GLN A 8 -12.11 7.14 27.52
CA GLN A 8 -10.74 7.45 27.11
C GLN A 8 -9.69 6.68 27.95
N VAL A 9 -9.94 6.50 29.24
CA VAL A 9 -9.08 5.68 30.13
C VAL A 9 -9.16 4.20 29.75
N GLU A 10 -10.36 3.68 29.47
CA GLU A 10 -10.55 2.31 29.00
C GLU A 10 -9.85 2.06 27.67
N LYS A 11 -9.96 3.00 26.72
CA LYS A 11 -9.26 2.94 25.44
C LYS A 11 -7.74 2.90 25.63
N ARG A 12 -7.18 3.69 26.55
CA ARG A 12 -5.74 3.66 26.85
C ARG A 12 -5.30 2.31 27.43
N LYS A 13 -6.06 1.75 28.37
CA LYS A 13 -5.80 0.41 28.93
C LYS A 13 -5.91 -0.70 27.88
N ALA A 14 -6.83 -0.56 26.91
CA ALA A 14 -6.95 -1.49 25.80
C ALA A 14 -5.71 -1.43 24.89
N ILE A 15 -5.28 -0.22 24.49
CA ILE A 15 -4.07 -0.01 23.68
C ILE A 15 -2.82 -0.57 24.38
N GLU A 16 -2.67 -0.35 25.69
CA GLU A 16 -1.54 -0.86 26.45
C GLU A 16 -1.52 -2.39 26.51
N ARG A 17 -2.69 -3.01 26.71
CA ARG A 17 -2.83 -4.48 26.67
C ARG A 17 -2.52 -5.04 25.29
N GLU A 18 -3.07 -4.45 24.23
CA GLU A 18 -2.76 -4.86 22.85
C GLU A 18 -1.28 -4.71 22.54
N GLY A 19 -0.64 -3.61 22.98
CA GLY A 19 0.80 -3.40 22.83
C GLY A 19 1.63 -4.48 23.53
N LYS A 20 1.23 -4.88 24.75
CA LYS A 20 1.87 -5.99 25.47
C LYS A 20 1.68 -7.31 24.74
N THR A 21 0.44 -7.63 24.33
CA THR A 21 0.13 -8.85 23.56
C THR A 21 0.94 -8.92 22.26
N LEU A 22 1.09 -7.81 21.55
CA LEU A 22 1.95 -7.71 20.35
C LEU A 22 3.42 -7.99 20.67
N SER A 23 3.93 -7.44 21.77
CA SER A 23 5.31 -7.70 22.21
C SER A 23 5.54 -9.16 22.56
N ASP A 24 4.58 -9.78 23.25
CA ASP A 24 4.66 -11.19 23.64
C ASP A 24 4.59 -12.11 22.40
N LEU A 25 3.68 -11.80 21.46
CA LEU A 25 3.54 -12.54 20.19
C LEU A 25 4.79 -12.42 19.29
N ARG A 26 5.47 -11.28 19.31
CA ARG A 26 6.71 -11.08 18.55
C ARG A 26 7.82 -12.03 19.01
N ASN A 27 7.79 -12.44 20.27
CA ASN A 27 8.77 -13.38 20.83
C ASN A 27 8.32 -14.84 20.73
N SER A 28 7.09 -15.11 20.26
CA SER A 28 6.50 -16.45 20.16
C SER A 28 6.22 -16.91 18.74
N GLY A 29 6.63 -16.15 17.73
CA GLY A 29 6.47 -16.50 16.32
C GLY A 29 7.46 -17.58 15.87
N GLU A 30 7.13 -18.28 14.81
CA GLU A 30 8.08 -19.14 14.09
C GLU A 30 8.78 -18.34 12.99
N ASP A 31 10.09 -18.56 12.82
CA ASP A 31 10.86 -17.97 11.74
C ASP A 31 10.42 -18.59 10.41
N TYR A 32 9.58 -17.87 9.66
CA TYR A 32 9.22 -18.26 8.31
C TYR A 32 10.47 -18.13 7.41
N PRO A 33 10.86 -19.15 6.63
CA PRO A 33 12.03 -19.06 5.76
C PRO A 33 12.01 -17.82 4.86
N GLY A 34 13.04 -16.98 4.97
CA GLY A 34 13.16 -15.73 4.21
C GLY A 34 12.42 -14.53 4.80
N SER A 35 11.77 -14.65 5.96
CA SER A 35 11.16 -13.51 6.67
C SER A 35 12.18 -12.53 7.25
N ASP A 36 13.42 -12.96 7.41
CA ASP A 36 14.57 -12.17 7.80
C ASP A 36 15.12 -11.31 6.65
N TYR A 37 14.80 -11.64 5.40
CA TYR A 37 15.24 -10.88 4.24
C TYR A 37 14.56 -9.51 4.18
N HIS A 38 15.37 -8.48 4.38
CA HIS A 38 14.96 -7.09 4.25
C HIS A 38 15.90 -6.39 3.28
N PRO A 39 15.41 -5.90 2.11
CA PRO A 39 16.27 -5.18 1.20
C PRO A 39 16.78 -3.91 1.89
N SER A 40 18.09 -3.69 1.85
CA SER A 40 18.75 -2.48 2.37
C SER A 40 18.22 -1.20 1.71
N ASP A 41 17.83 -1.30 0.44
CA ASP A 41 17.14 -0.26 -0.31
C ASP A 41 15.83 -0.79 -0.90
N ARG A 42 14.71 -0.45 -0.25
CA ARG A 42 13.36 -0.80 -0.72
C ARG A 42 12.99 -0.11 -2.02
N LYS A 43 13.58 1.05 -2.34
CA LYS A 43 13.28 1.78 -3.57
C LYS A 43 13.89 1.08 -4.78
N ASN A 44 15.05 0.45 -4.63
CA ASN A 44 15.81 -0.19 -5.72
C ASN A 44 16.03 -1.69 -5.50
N TRP A 45 15.05 -2.38 -4.88
CA TRP A 45 15.25 -3.77 -4.46
C TRP A 45 15.42 -4.75 -5.63
N MET A 46 14.90 -4.44 -6.82
CA MET A 46 15.03 -5.33 -7.98
C MET A 46 16.46 -5.37 -8.53
N SER A 47 17.27 -4.35 -8.26
CA SER A 47 18.71 -4.35 -8.61
C SER A 47 19.49 -5.53 -8.00
N GLN A 48 18.99 -6.10 -6.91
CA GLN A 48 19.62 -7.22 -6.21
C GLN A 48 19.22 -8.59 -6.78
N LEU A 49 18.22 -8.65 -7.68
CA LEU A 49 17.69 -9.91 -8.22
C LEU A 49 18.50 -10.47 -9.39
N ASN A 50 19.42 -9.71 -9.98
CA ASN A 50 20.05 -10.03 -11.25
C ASN A 50 18.98 -10.31 -12.34
N PRO A 51 18.28 -9.26 -12.81
CA PRO A 51 17.09 -9.39 -13.66
C PRO A 51 17.32 -10.16 -14.97
N GLU A 52 18.57 -10.27 -15.43
CA GLU A 52 18.98 -11.07 -16.59
C GLU A 52 18.75 -12.59 -16.40
N LYS A 53 18.65 -13.06 -15.15
CA LYS A 53 18.63 -14.49 -14.79
C LYS A 53 17.33 -14.97 -14.16
N VAL A 54 16.48 -14.05 -13.70
CA VAL A 54 15.27 -14.38 -12.93
C VAL A 54 14.04 -14.16 -13.79
N ALA A 55 13.23 -15.19 -13.98
CA ALA A 55 11.96 -15.04 -14.69
C ALA A 55 10.94 -14.30 -13.82
N ILE A 56 10.11 -13.43 -14.43
CA ILE A 56 9.05 -12.66 -13.75
C ILE A 56 8.18 -13.52 -12.82
N LYS A 57 7.83 -14.73 -13.25
CA LYS A 57 6.98 -15.67 -12.49
C LYS A 57 7.63 -16.26 -11.22
N GLN A 58 8.95 -16.10 -11.06
CA GLN A 58 9.71 -16.58 -9.92
C GLN A 58 9.90 -15.50 -8.84
N ILE A 59 9.50 -14.26 -9.13
CA ILE A 59 9.62 -13.13 -8.21
C ILE A 59 8.35 -13.08 -7.34
N VAL A 60 8.54 -12.91 -6.04
CA VAL A 60 7.44 -12.54 -5.13
C VAL A 60 7.21 -11.05 -5.30
N TRP A 61 6.03 -10.66 -5.79
CA TRP A 61 5.69 -9.27 -6.12
C TRP A 61 4.93 -8.60 -4.98
N PRO A 62 5.52 -7.59 -4.30
CA PRO A 62 4.77 -6.78 -3.35
C PRO A 62 3.73 -5.95 -4.12
N GLY A 63 2.45 -6.23 -3.88
CA GLY A 63 1.34 -5.58 -4.55
C GLY A 63 0.42 -4.81 -3.60
N THR A 64 -0.37 -3.90 -4.15
CA THR A 64 -1.43 -3.19 -3.41
C THR A 64 -2.75 -3.31 -4.15
N HIS A 65 -3.82 -3.59 -3.40
CA HIS A 65 -5.19 -3.62 -3.91
C HIS A 65 -5.78 -2.20 -3.92
N ASP A 66 -6.49 -1.87 -5.00
CA ASP A 66 -7.15 -0.57 -5.21
C ASP A 66 -6.24 0.62 -4.83
N SER A 67 -5.09 0.66 -5.49
CA SER A 67 -3.87 1.33 -5.04
C SER A 67 -4.03 2.85 -4.92
N ALA A 68 -4.87 3.46 -5.75
CA ALA A 68 -5.01 4.91 -5.87
C ALA A 68 -6.16 5.50 -5.01
N THR A 69 -6.58 4.78 -3.95
CA THR A 69 -7.68 5.18 -3.06
C THR A 69 -7.27 6.10 -1.90
N ASN A 70 -6.02 6.57 -1.83
CA ASN A 70 -5.51 7.35 -0.70
C ASN A 70 -6.16 8.71 -0.43
N LYS A 71 -6.96 9.21 -1.38
CA LYS A 71 -7.76 10.42 -1.22
C LYS A 71 -9.26 10.18 -1.45
N ILE A 72 -9.68 8.92 -1.62
CA ILE A 72 -11.07 8.61 -1.98
C ILE A 72 -12.03 8.88 -0.82
N GLY A 73 -13.26 9.25 -1.17
CA GLY A 73 -14.36 9.44 -0.22
C GLY A 73 -14.18 10.60 0.76
N ILE A 74 -15.22 10.82 1.55
CA ILE A 74 -15.28 11.85 2.60
C ILE A 74 -14.80 11.22 3.92
N PRO A 75 -13.82 11.81 4.62
CA PRO A 75 -13.35 11.30 5.90
C PRO A 75 -14.50 11.11 6.90
N GLY A 76 -14.57 9.94 7.53
CA GLY A 76 -15.61 9.59 8.50
C GLY A 76 -16.98 9.24 7.94
N ILE A 77 -17.21 9.38 6.62
CA ILE A 77 -18.49 9.04 5.98
C ILE A 77 -18.28 7.91 4.98
N THR A 78 -17.74 8.21 3.79
CA THR A 78 -17.56 7.21 2.72
C THR A 78 -16.16 6.64 2.66
N ARG A 79 -15.14 7.38 3.13
CA ARG A 79 -13.73 6.95 3.14
C ARG A 79 -13.48 5.63 3.90
N PRO A 80 -14.08 5.39 5.09
CA PRO A 80 -13.84 4.13 5.82
C PRO A 80 -14.22 2.85 5.06
N PHE A 81 -15.09 2.97 4.05
CA PHE A 81 -15.59 1.85 3.26
C PHE A 81 -14.92 1.72 1.88
N ALA A 82 -14.07 2.67 1.51
CA ALA A 82 -13.52 2.78 0.15
C ALA A 82 -11.99 2.95 0.11
N GLN A 83 -11.37 3.42 1.19
CA GLN A 83 -9.93 3.61 1.24
C GLN A 83 -9.21 2.30 1.54
N CYS A 84 -8.49 1.77 0.55
CA CYS A 84 -7.60 0.63 0.74
C CYS A 84 -6.16 1.05 1.07
N GLN A 85 -5.73 2.22 0.59
CA GLN A 85 -4.36 2.69 0.78
C GLN A 85 -4.30 4.07 1.44
N SER A 86 -3.27 4.35 2.22
CA SER A 86 -3.01 5.69 2.80
C SER A 86 -1.92 6.48 2.06
N LEU A 87 -1.03 5.77 1.34
CA LEU A 87 0.10 6.34 0.60
C LEU A 87 -0.28 6.68 -0.84
N SER A 88 0.36 7.69 -1.44
CA SER A 88 0.27 7.90 -2.89
C SER A 88 0.98 6.79 -3.65
N ILE A 89 0.71 6.64 -4.95
CA ILE A 89 1.35 5.64 -5.80
C ILE A 89 2.87 5.75 -5.74
N TYR A 90 3.42 6.96 -5.88
CA TYR A 90 4.88 7.16 -5.77
C TYR A 90 5.44 6.66 -4.42
N LYS A 91 4.75 6.97 -3.31
CA LYS A 91 5.20 6.50 -1.98
C LYS A 91 5.08 4.99 -1.80
N GLN A 92 4.06 4.35 -2.37
CA GLN A 92 3.94 2.89 -2.38
C GLN A 92 5.13 2.26 -3.13
N LEU A 93 5.48 2.81 -4.31
CA LEU A 93 6.63 2.36 -5.10
C LEU A 93 7.96 2.53 -4.34
N VAL A 94 8.17 3.67 -3.68
CA VAL A 94 9.36 3.91 -2.83
C VAL A 94 9.46 2.90 -1.67
N MET A 95 8.32 2.44 -1.16
CA MET A 95 8.27 1.44 -0.08
C MET A 95 8.49 -0.01 -0.56
N GLY A 96 8.61 -0.23 -1.87
CA GLY A 96 8.91 -1.53 -2.48
C GLY A 96 7.76 -2.15 -3.28
N THR A 97 6.57 -1.55 -3.31
CA THR A 97 5.45 -2.03 -4.13
C THR A 97 5.84 -2.02 -5.61
N ARG A 98 5.55 -3.11 -6.34
CA ARG A 98 5.78 -3.22 -7.79
C ARG A 98 4.56 -3.68 -8.57
N LEU A 99 3.48 -4.06 -7.89
CA LEU A 99 2.18 -4.33 -8.50
C LEU A 99 1.14 -3.34 -7.97
N VAL A 100 0.50 -2.60 -8.86
CA VAL A 100 -0.53 -1.61 -8.52
C VAL A 100 -1.82 -1.89 -9.30
N ASP A 101 -2.93 -1.98 -8.58
CA ASP A 101 -4.30 -2.14 -9.11
C ASP A 101 -4.96 -0.76 -9.21
N ILE A 102 -5.19 -0.29 -10.43
CA ILE A 102 -5.78 1.02 -10.70
C ILE A 102 -7.12 0.87 -11.40
N ARG A 103 -8.16 1.42 -10.76
CA ARG A 103 -9.54 1.34 -11.24
C ARG A 103 -9.96 2.71 -11.74
N VAL A 104 -10.48 2.79 -12.96
CA VAL A 104 -10.80 4.05 -13.64
C VAL A 104 -12.19 4.03 -14.25
N GLN A 105 -12.87 5.18 -14.26
CA GLN A 105 -14.08 5.41 -15.06
C GLN A 105 -13.75 5.98 -16.45
N GLU A 106 -14.76 6.08 -17.31
CA GLU A 106 -14.65 6.63 -18.67
C GLU A 106 -14.07 8.06 -18.71
N ASP A 107 -14.36 8.87 -17.69
CA ASP A 107 -13.81 10.23 -17.53
C ASP A 107 -12.33 10.27 -17.10
N ARG A 108 -11.68 9.09 -17.03
CA ARG A 108 -10.30 8.85 -16.61
C ARG A 108 -10.02 9.19 -15.15
N ARG A 109 -11.04 9.34 -14.30
CA ARG A 109 -10.86 9.44 -12.86
C ARG A 109 -10.71 8.08 -12.23
N VAL A 110 -9.84 8.01 -11.23
CA VAL A 110 -9.72 6.81 -10.39
C VAL A 110 -10.99 6.65 -9.57
N CYS A 111 -11.45 5.41 -9.41
CA CYS A 111 -12.72 5.09 -8.78
C CYS A 111 -12.66 3.91 -7.79
N HIS A 112 -13.62 3.87 -6.88
CA HIS A 112 -14.01 2.69 -6.11
C HIS A 112 -15.55 2.58 -6.18
N GLY A 113 -16.05 1.85 -7.18
CA GLY A 113 -17.47 1.89 -7.54
C GLY A 113 -17.89 3.29 -7.99
N VAL A 114 -18.94 3.84 -7.38
CA VAL A 114 -19.44 5.19 -7.69
C VAL A 114 -18.60 6.32 -7.11
N LEU A 115 -17.66 6.01 -6.20
CA LEU A 115 -16.81 7.02 -5.58
C LEU A 115 -15.63 7.33 -6.49
N LEU A 116 -15.35 8.61 -6.66
CA LEU A 116 -14.32 9.10 -7.56
C LEU A 116 -13.29 9.91 -6.78
N THR A 117 -12.05 9.89 -7.26
CA THR A 117 -10.95 10.68 -6.70
C THR A 117 -10.25 11.45 -7.83
N TYR A 118 -8.93 11.52 -7.82
CA TYR A 118 -8.12 12.23 -8.80
C TYR A 118 -7.99 11.48 -10.14
N SER A 119 -7.50 12.18 -11.17
CA SER A 119 -7.25 11.65 -12.51
C SER A 119 -6.18 10.56 -12.52
N MET A 120 -6.34 9.57 -13.41
CA MET A 120 -5.31 8.59 -13.77
C MET A 120 -3.97 9.26 -14.18
N ASP A 121 -4.02 10.50 -14.69
CA ASP A 121 -2.80 11.25 -15.04
C ASP A 121 -1.88 11.47 -13.83
N VAL A 122 -2.45 11.59 -12.61
CA VAL A 122 -1.67 11.69 -11.37
C VAL A 122 -0.93 10.38 -11.09
N VAL A 123 -1.60 9.24 -11.31
CA VAL A 123 -1.00 7.90 -11.17
C VAL A 123 0.14 7.72 -12.16
N ILE A 124 -0.09 8.03 -13.44
CA ILE A 124 0.94 7.93 -14.49
C ILE A 124 2.12 8.86 -14.20
N LYS A 125 1.88 10.07 -13.69
CA LYS A 125 2.94 10.99 -13.28
C LYS A 125 3.79 10.42 -12.14
N ASP A 126 3.16 9.83 -11.13
CA ASP A 126 3.84 9.18 -10.01
C ASP A 126 4.71 7.99 -10.48
N ILE A 127 4.18 7.17 -11.39
CA ILE A 127 4.89 6.03 -12.01
C ILE A 127 6.10 6.52 -12.82
N LYS A 128 5.89 7.50 -13.72
CA LYS A 128 6.97 8.07 -14.55
C LYS A 128 8.07 8.67 -13.69
N LYS A 129 7.70 9.40 -12.64
CA LYS A 129 8.66 9.95 -11.68
C LYS A 129 9.49 8.84 -11.06
N PHE A 130 8.84 7.81 -10.52
CA PHE A 130 9.56 6.68 -9.91
C PHE A 130 10.54 6.03 -10.90
N LEU A 131 10.08 5.68 -12.11
CA LEU A 131 10.92 5.05 -13.12
C LEU A 131 12.08 5.96 -13.55
N SER A 132 11.90 7.28 -13.62
CA SER A 132 12.99 8.23 -13.95
C SER A 132 14.08 8.30 -12.88
N GLU A 133 13.79 7.87 -11.66
CA GLU A 133 14.70 7.91 -10.51
C GLU A 133 15.32 6.53 -10.19
N THR A 134 15.05 5.51 -11.00
CA THR A 134 15.51 4.12 -10.81
C THR A 134 16.01 3.52 -12.11
N GLN A 135 16.90 2.52 -12.05
CA GLN A 135 17.52 1.93 -13.26
C GLN A 135 17.01 0.52 -13.59
N SER A 136 16.68 -0.29 -12.60
CA SER A 136 16.42 -1.73 -12.78
C SER A 136 14.99 -2.15 -12.45
N GLU A 137 14.13 -1.19 -12.11
CA GLU A 137 12.80 -1.47 -11.56
C GLU A 137 11.75 -1.61 -12.67
N ILE A 138 10.83 -2.55 -12.47
CA ILE A 138 9.68 -2.80 -13.36
C ILE A 138 8.41 -2.67 -12.54
N ILE A 139 7.38 -2.06 -13.13
CA ILE A 139 6.06 -1.92 -12.49
C ILE A 139 5.05 -2.76 -13.27
N ILE A 140 4.35 -3.64 -12.58
CA ILE A 140 3.15 -4.33 -13.06
C ILE A 140 1.97 -3.41 -12.77
N LEU A 141 1.47 -2.76 -13.83
CA LEU A 141 0.31 -1.88 -13.76
C LEU A 141 -0.92 -2.64 -14.24
N GLU A 142 -1.82 -2.94 -13.32
CA GLU A 142 -3.15 -3.43 -13.63
C GLU A 142 -4.11 -2.26 -13.77
N VAL A 143 -4.82 -2.16 -14.90
CA VAL A 143 -5.85 -1.14 -15.12
C VAL A 143 -7.19 -1.83 -15.36
N ARG A 144 -8.19 -1.48 -14.54
CA ARG A 144 -9.56 -1.97 -14.68
C ARG A 144 -10.51 -0.82 -14.93
N THR A 145 -11.35 -0.93 -15.96
CA THR A 145 -12.42 0.02 -16.22
C THR A 145 -13.68 -0.37 -15.46
N TYR A 146 -14.25 0.58 -14.72
CA TYR A 146 -15.59 0.44 -14.16
C TYR A 146 -16.58 1.24 -15.01
N PRO A 147 -17.70 0.63 -15.42
CA PRO A 147 -18.79 1.36 -16.05
C PRO A 147 -19.46 2.34 -15.08
#